data_AF-A0A1V5V993-F1
#
_entry.id   AF-A0A1V5V993-F1
#
_cell.length_a   1.000
_cell.length_b   1.000
_cell.length_c   1.000
_cell.angle_alpha   90.00
_cell.angle_beta   90.00
_cell.angle_gamma   90.00
#
_symmetry.space_group_name_H-M   'P 1'
#
loop_
_entity.id
_entity.type
_entity.pdbx_description
1 polymer ?
#
loop_
_entity_poly.entity_id
_entity_poly.type
_entity_poly.pdbx_seq_one_letter_code
_entity_poly.pdbx_strand_id
1 'polypeptide(L)' 'MEKESYQNAYDVLPENLVKEIQKHYTGRLWVPVESTFFEDRNRLILELRANGETTKNIAKLVNLTDERVRQIITTQSTQI' A
#
# COMPACT_ATOMS: atom_id res chain seq x y z
N MET A 1 5.60 15.30 -7.02
CA MET A 1 4.37 14.49 -7.15
C MET A 1 4.55 13.60 -8.36
N GLU A 2 4.91 12.32 -8.17
CA GLU A 2 4.73 11.36 -9.25
C GLU A 2 3.22 11.31 -9.55
N LYS A 3 2.84 11.66 -10.78
CA LYS A 3 1.48 11.43 -11.25
C LYS A 3 1.26 9.93 -11.19
N GLU A 4 0.30 9.47 -10.39
CA GLU A 4 -0.22 8.12 -10.50
C GLU A 4 -0.62 7.93 -11.97
N SER A 5 0.15 7.12 -12.70
CA SER A 5 -0.17 6.84 -14.09
C SER A 5 -1.52 6.14 -14.10
N TYR A 6 -2.43 6.56 -14.96
CA TYR A 6 -3.71 5.88 -15.12
C TYR A 6 -3.49 4.37 -15.30
N GLN A 7 -4.13 3.57 -14.44
CA GLN A 7 -4.15 2.12 -14.56
C GLN A 7 -5.56 1.66 -14.94
N ASN A 8 -5.68 0.76 -15.91
CA ASN A 8 -6.95 0.15 -16.24
C ASN A 8 -7.32 -0.85 -15.15
N ALA A 9 -8.55 -0.78 -14.63
CA ALA A 9 -9.02 -1.66 -13.58
C ALA A 9 -8.95 -3.15 -13.96
N TYR A 10 -9.13 -3.51 -15.24
CA TYR A 10 -8.99 -4.90 -15.71
C TYR A 10 -7.55 -5.42 -15.64
N ASP A 11 -6.55 -4.54 -15.61
CA ASP A 11 -5.14 -4.94 -15.53
C ASP A 11 -4.69 -5.16 -14.06
N VAL A 12 -5.43 -4.60 -13.09
CA VAL A 12 -5.02 -4.57 -11.67
C VAL A 12 -5.99 -5.25 -10.71
N LEU A 13 -7.28 -5.38 -11.07
CA LEU A 13 -8.31 -5.95 -10.22
C LEU A 13 -8.88 -7.24 -10.83
N PRO A 14 -9.35 -8.19 -10.00
CA PRO A 14 -10.06 -9.36 -10.46
C PRO A 14 -11.30 -9.01 -11.31
N GLU A 15 -11.54 -9.76 -12.38
CA GLU A 15 -12.66 -9.52 -13.30
C GLU A 15 -14.02 -9.49 -12.59
N ASN A 16 -14.24 -10.39 -11.62
CA ASN A 16 -15.48 -10.42 -10.84
C ASN A 16 -15.69 -9.14 -10.02
N LEU A 17 -14.62 -8.54 -9.48
CA LEU A 17 -14.69 -7.29 -8.74
C LEU A 17 -15.01 -6.11 -9.68
N VAL A 18 -14.38 -6.07 -10.86
CA VAL A 18 -14.67 -5.02 -11.86
C VAL A 18 -16.13 -5.08 -12.29
N LYS A 19 -16.67 -6.30 -12.56
CA LYS A 19 -18.08 -6.49 -12.89
C LYS A 19 -19.02 -6.05 -11.76
N GLU A 20 -18.65 -6.29 -10.51
CA GLU A 20 -19.46 -5.85 -9.37
C GLU A 20 -19.48 -4.33 -9.25
N ILE A 21 -18.33 -3.66 -9.37
CA ILE A 21 -18.23 -2.20 -9.36
C ILE A 21 -19.08 -1.58 -10.47
N GLN A 22 -19.04 -2.17 -11.68
CA GLN A 22 -19.81 -1.71 -12.83
C GLN A 22 -21.34 -1.74 -12.65
N LYS A 23 -21.86 -2.54 -11.71
CA LYS A 23 -23.30 -2.50 -11.36
C LYS A 23 -23.70 -1.19 -10.68
N HIS A 24 -22.76 -0.53 -10.01
CA HIS A 24 -23.01 0.66 -9.20
C HIS A 24 -22.42 1.93 -9.80
N TYR A 25 -21.32 1.83 -10.55
CA TYR A 25 -20.56 2.98 -10.99
C TYR A 25 -19.91 2.75 -12.37
N THR A 26 -19.85 3.80 -13.18
CA THR A 26 -19.13 3.82 -14.46
C THR A 26 -18.17 5.02 -14.50
N GLY A 27 -16.93 4.82 -14.93
CA GLY A 27 -15.93 5.90 -15.07
C GLY A 27 -14.80 5.82 -14.03
N ARG A 28 -14.42 6.96 -13.44
CA ARG A 28 -13.34 7.07 -12.44
C ARG A 28 -13.85 6.97 -11.01
N LEU A 29 -13.61 5.83 -10.36
CA LEU A 29 -13.95 5.63 -8.94
C LEU A 29 -12.78 6.08 -8.06
N TRP A 30 -13.02 7.05 -7.19
CA TRP A 30 -12.10 7.39 -6.10
C TRP A 30 -12.52 6.61 -4.84
N VAL A 31 -11.57 5.92 -4.21
CA VAL A 31 -11.80 5.21 -2.96
C VAL A 31 -11.11 5.98 -1.85
N PRO A 32 -11.85 6.51 -0.86
CA PRO A 32 -11.23 7.15 0.29
C PRO A 32 -10.34 6.14 1.02
N VAL A 33 -9.18 6.62 1.45
CA VAL A 33 -8.32 5.89 2.37
C VAL A 33 -8.55 6.48 3.75
N GLU A 34 -8.81 5.63 4.75
CA GLU A 34 -8.87 6.06 6.15
C GLU A 34 -7.59 6.80 6.53
N SER A 35 -7.71 7.87 7.32
CA SER A 35 -6.54 8.66 7.74
C SER A 35 -5.47 7.81 8.41
N THR A 36 -5.88 6.74 9.09
CA THR A 36 -4.98 5.83 9.82
C THR A 36 -4.30 4.80 8.93
N PHE A 37 -4.74 4.58 7.69
CA PHE A 37 -4.23 3.47 6.85
C PHE A 37 -2.69 3.47 6.72
N PHE A 38 -2.11 4.65 6.46
CA PHE A 38 -0.66 4.78 6.33
C PHE A 38 0.05 4.63 7.67
N GLU A 39 -0.56 5.07 8.76
CA GLU A 39 -0.03 4.94 10.11
C GLU A 39 -0.03 3.47 10.55
N ASP A 40 -1.14 2.76 10.34
CA ASP A 40 -1.30 1.36 10.67
C ASP A 40 -0.35 0.48 9.84
N ARG A 41 -0.21 0.76 8.54
CA ARG A 41 0.79 0.09 7.69
C ARG A 41 2.22 0.33 8.19
N ASN A 42 2.56 1.57 8.56
CA ASN A 42 3.91 1.88 9.04
C ASN A 42 4.18 1.23 10.40
N ARG A 43 3.19 1.17 11.28
CA ARG A 43 3.26 0.45 12.56
C ARG A 43 3.55 -1.03 12.33
N LEU A 44 2.82 -1.68 11.41
CA LEU A 44 3.08 -3.07 11.03
C LEU A 44 4.50 -3.28 10.50
N ILE A 45 5.01 -2.36 9.66
CA ILE A 45 6.39 -2.42 9.15
C ILE A 45 7.40 -2.40 10.30
N LEU A 46 7.22 -1.52 11.29
CA LEU A 46 8.10 -1.43 12.46
C LEU A 46 8.02 -2.67 13.35
N GLU A 47 6.82 -3.18 13.61
CA GLU A 47 6.61 -4.40 14.40
C GLU A 47 7.29 -5.62 13.75
N LEU A 48 7.11 -5.81 12.44
CA LEU A 48 7.78 -6.88 11.70
C LEU A 48 9.30 -6.73 11.77
N ARG A 49 9.80 -5.50 11.64
CA ARG A 49 11.24 -5.24 11.75
C ARG A 49 11.78 -5.54 13.15
N ALA A 50 11.03 -5.17 14.20
CA ALA A 50 11.39 -5.45 15.59
C ALA A 50 11.40 -6.95 15.90
N ASN A 51 10.52 -7.72 15.24
CA ASN A 51 10.50 -9.19 15.30
C ASN A 51 11.61 -9.84 14.47
N GLY A 52 12.55 -9.06 13.92
CA GLY A 52 13.71 -9.55 13.19
C GLY A 52 13.45 -9.84 11.72
N GLU A 53 12.29 -9.49 11.16
CA GLU A 53 12.05 -9.76 9.75
C GLU A 53 12.93 -8.95 8.80
N THR A 54 13.23 -9.57 7.66
CA THR A 54 14.04 -8.94 6.60
C THR A 54 13.23 -7.90 5.86
N THR A 55 13.86 -6.79 5.45
CA THR A 55 13.23 -5.74 4.63
C THR A 55 12.55 -6.31 3.39
N LYS A 56 13.14 -7.32 2.75
CA LYS A 56 12.60 -7.99 1.57
C LYS A 56 11.31 -8.74 1.86
N ASN A 57 11.24 -9.46 2.98
CA ASN A 57 10.01 -10.15 3.39
C ASN A 57 8.92 -9.15 3.77
N ILE A 58 9.28 -8.11 4.52
CA ILE A 58 8.36 -7.03 4.88
C ILE A 58 7.77 -6.39 3.63
N ALA A 59 8.60 -5.99 2.67
CA ALA A 59 8.19 -5.40 1.40
C ALA A 59 7.16 -6.27 0.66
N LYS A 60 7.40 -7.59 0.60
CA LYS A 60 6.46 -8.56 0.04
C LYS A 60 5.13 -8.61 0.80
N LEU A 61 5.17 -8.60 2.14
CA LEU A 61 3.96 -8.69 2.99
C LEU A 61 3.08 -7.45 2.90
N VAL A 62 3.68 -6.26 2.83
CA VAL A 62 2.94 -4.98 2.81
C VAL A 62 2.76 -4.40 1.40
N ASN A 63 3.15 -5.16 0.38
CA ASN A 63 3.10 -4.77 -1.04
C ASN A 63 3.77 -3.41 -1.33
N LEU A 64 5.01 -3.25 -0.87
CA LEU A 64 5.85 -2.07 -1.12
C LEU A 64 7.18 -2.48 -1.74
N THR A 65 7.94 -1.50 -2.25
CA THR A 65 9.32 -1.72 -2.66
C THR A 65 10.24 -1.79 -1.43
N ASP A 66 11.34 -2.55 -1.54
CA ASP A 66 12.38 -2.62 -0.51
C ASP A 66 12.86 -1.22 -0.08
N GLU A 67 13.04 -0.33 -1.06
CA GLU A 67 13.47 1.05 -0.83
C GLU A 67 12.45 1.82 0.00
N ARG A 68 11.16 1.70 -0.30
CA ARG A 68 10.12 2.39 0.47
C ARG A 68 10.06 1.90 1.91
N VAL A 69 10.24 0.60 2.13
CA VAL A 69 10.31 0.02 3.48
C VAL A 69 11.52 0.57 4.26
N ARG A 70 12.72 0.65 3.63
CA ARG A 70 13.90 1.24 4.28
C ARG A 70 13.67 2.68 4.68
N GLN A 71 13.11 3.50 3.78
CA GLN A 71 12.79 4.89 4.07
C GLN A 71 11.85 5.02 5.28
N ILE A 72 10.77 4.23 5.33
CA ILE A 72 9.84 4.24 6.46
C ILE A 72 10.56 3.89 7.77
N ILE A 73 11.36 2.83 7.78
CA ILE A 73 12.14 2.41 8.96
C ILE A 73 13.09 3.53 9.40
N THR A 74 13.86 4.10 8.48
CA THR A 74 14.83 5.16 8.79
C THR A 74 14.15 6.43 9.29
N THR A 75 13.09 6.89 8.63
CA THR A 75 12.36 8.09 9.02
C THR A 75 11.76 7.97 10.42
N GLN A 76 11.18 6.82 10.75
CA GLN A 76 10.54 6.63 12.07
C GLN A 76 11.54 6.26 13.19
N SER A 77 12.68 5.63 12.85
CA SER A 77 13.74 5.35 13.84
C SER A 77 14.49 6.62 14.27
N THR A 78 14.44 7.69 13.46
CA THR A 78 15.07 8.98 13.77
C THR A 78 14.20 9.87 14.67
N GLN A 79 12.95 9.48 14.93
CA GLN A 79 12.02 10.20 15.79
C GLN A 79 12.02 9.71 17.25
N ILE A 80 12.92 8.78 17.60
CA ILE A 80 13.11 8.22 18.95
C ILE A 80 14.42 8.74 19.53
#